data_AF-A0A352B8N5-F1
#
_entry.id   AF-A0A352B8N5-F1
#
_cell.length_a   1.000
_cell.length_b   1.000
_cell.length_c   1.000
_cell.angle_alpha   90.00
_cell.angle_beta   90.00
_cell.angle_gamma   90.00
#
_symmetry.space_group_name_H-M   'P 1'
#
loop_
_entity.id
_entity.type
_entity.pdbx_description
1 polymer ?
#
loop_
_entity_poly.entity_id
_entity_poly.type
_entity_poly.pdbx_seq_one_letter_code
_entity_poly.pdbx_strand_id
1 'polypeptide(L)'
;MLLSRKVAILCTAKIHDYRTYEFVSNLSRHLSTEGIILFVYNISTDLYWSDNMPAEASVYDLIDWKIADIVIVMDEKIKSHLVTESVLSKAKKHNVPAVIVDGVHPDAFTVGFDYESGFEEVVRHMIEDHAYKDVHFLAGIPGNNFSDRRIEIFRKVLEENNIAFSPEMISYGYFWSGPAKKAVQLLADNKKIPRALICANDNMALDALEVLQENGISCPDECAVSGFDGMDSIYFSTPQLTSSHCSHAKLAEAAAKTVLKILHGEKISKSPVLVRPEIILAQSCGCRIGHLPPPEYLVNLSNRYFEFPDETRAIFRVLEKMQTSNSLNEASETLRRDLIYSLTVMVNKSYTSPYNEPNRQSAKHFEDTMCVFYDSEAGRDFEPYDIDRSEIIPNLKQALASSEPLIFTALDFVNVTFGYMCFHFSYDDILNYSRIPMIVTALRNSIGGFAHRQYQRYLGAQMEELYKTDSLTGLYNRSGFNRVFEYFTERLKKSKGPVTVVLSDLDRLKQINDLYGHSAGDKAIQESARAFKLACPEDALCVRFGGDELLAVIEGDVDTDALKKKIADYLDSYNEISGKPYKVKSSIGVFKTTGADDIGFETLVRRADESMYKEKEMHHKSENSASTFQV
;
A
#
# COMPACT_ATOMS: atom_id res chain seq x y z
N MET A 1 -7.57 -29.98 -12.81
CA MET A 1 -8.92 -29.81 -12.22
C MET A 1 -8.75 -29.52 -10.74
N LEU A 2 -8.44 -28.27 -10.37
CA LEU A 2 -8.24 -27.87 -8.96
C LEU A 2 -9.58 -27.59 -8.24
N LEU A 3 -10.67 -27.40 -9.00
CA LEU A 3 -11.97 -26.96 -8.51
C LEU A 3 -13.06 -27.88 -9.07
N SER A 4 -13.94 -28.38 -8.19
CA SER A 4 -15.14 -29.14 -8.57
C SER A 4 -16.34 -28.24 -8.90
N ARG A 5 -16.15 -26.93 -8.79
CA ARG A 5 -17.16 -25.87 -8.97
C ARG A 5 -16.69 -24.89 -10.03
N LYS A 6 -17.64 -24.26 -10.71
CA LYS A 6 -17.36 -23.19 -11.67
C LYS A 6 -17.02 -21.90 -10.93
N VAL A 7 -16.15 -21.07 -11.51
CA VAL A 7 -15.72 -19.78 -10.95
C VAL A 7 -16.17 -18.64 -11.85
N ALA A 8 -16.95 -17.72 -11.30
CA ALA A 8 -17.24 -16.44 -11.90
C ALA A 8 -16.30 -15.37 -11.35
N ILE A 9 -15.63 -14.65 -12.22
CA ILE A 9 -14.78 -13.50 -11.87
C ILE A 9 -15.64 -12.23 -11.95
N LEU A 10 -15.61 -11.37 -10.93
CA LEU A 10 -16.23 -10.05 -10.95
C LEU A 10 -15.18 -8.97 -10.73
N CYS A 11 -15.00 -8.08 -11.70
CA CYS A 11 -14.18 -6.88 -11.57
C CYS A 11 -15.07 -5.68 -11.21
N THR A 12 -14.79 -5.02 -10.09
CA THR A 12 -15.59 -3.89 -9.61
C THR A 12 -14.78 -2.90 -8.77
N ALA A 13 -15.41 -1.79 -8.38
CA ALA A 13 -14.84 -0.77 -7.51
C ALA A 13 -15.81 -0.41 -6.38
N LYS A 14 -15.26 0.02 -5.24
CA LYS A 14 -16.00 0.50 -4.06
C LYS A 14 -17.06 -0.49 -3.58
N ILE A 15 -16.66 -1.74 -3.32
CA ILE A 15 -17.57 -2.76 -2.77
C ILE A 15 -18.22 -2.39 -1.41
N HIS A 16 -17.67 -1.38 -0.72
CA HIS A 16 -18.19 -0.80 0.52
C HIS A 16 -19.34 0.22 0.31
N ASP A 17 -19.58 0.64 -0.94
CA ASP A 17 -20.79 1.36 -1.34
C ASP A 17 -21.98 0.41 -1.27
N TYR A 18 -23.09 0.85 -0.67
CA TYR A 18 -24.29 0.04 -0.48
C TYR A 18 -24.80 -0.55 -1.80
N ARG A 19 -24.79 0.24 -2.88
CA ARG A 19 -25.29 -0.20 -4.20
C ARG A 19 -24.41 -1.28 -4.81
N THR A 20 -23.08 -1.14 -4.69
CA THR A 20 -22.15 -2.17 -5.17
C THR A 20 -22.25 -3.42 -4.30
N TYR A 21 -22.34 -3.28 -2.98
CA TYR A 21 -22.59 -4.38 -2.05
C TYR A 21 -23.89 -5.12 -2.40
N GLU A 22 -24.99 -4.39 -2.64
CA GLU A 22 -26.29 -4.97 -3.01
C GLU A 22 -26.16 -5.78 -4.31
N PHE A 23 -25.44 -5.27 -5.30
CA PHE A 23 -25.16 -6.02 -6.53
C PHE A 23 -24.36 -7.30 -6.24
N VAL A 24 -23.23 -7.21 -5.54
CA VAL A 24 -22.34 -8.34 -5.26
C VAL A 24 -23.04 -9.42 -4.44
N SER A 25 -23.73 -9.02 -3.36
CA SER A 25 -24.42 -9.94 -2.46
C SER A 25 -25.53 -10.70 -3.19
N ASN A 26 -26.37 -10.00 -3.96
CA ASN A 26 -27.41 -10.64 -4.75
C ASN A 26 -26.83 -11.53 -5.86
N LEU A 27 -25.78 -11.08 -6.56
CA LEU A 27 -25.14 -11.89 -7.59
C LEU A 27 -24.56 -13.18 -7.00
N SER A 28 -23.84 -13.07 -5.87
CA SER A 28 -23.27 -14.21 -5.15
C SER A 28 -24.37 -15.18 -4.71
N ARG A 29 -25.49 -14.66 -4.18
CA ARG A 29 -26.64 -15.48 -3.75
C ARG A 29 -27.27 -16.25 -4.91
N HIS A 30 -27.43 -15.64 -6.08
CA HIS A 30 -28.00 -16.32 -7.26
C HIS A 30 -27.04 -17.32 -7.90
N LEU A 31 -25.73 -17.07 -7.87
CA LEU A 31 -24.74 -17.97 -8.45
C LEU A 31 -24.46 -19.17 -7.54
N SER A 32 -24.47 -18.98 -6.22
CA SER A 32 -24.18 -20.04 -5.25
C SER A 32 -25.23 -21.16 -5.27
N THR A 33 -26.50 -20.85 -5.57
CA THR A 33 -27.56 -21.86 -5.72
C THR A 33 -27.31 -22.82 -6.89
N GLU A 34 -26.52 -22.41 -7.88
CA GLU A 34 -26.13 -23.20 -9.05
C GLU A 34 -24.72 -23.80 -8.90
N GLY A 35 -24.11 -23.71 -7.71
CA GLY A 35 -22.78 -24.24 -7.43
C GLY A 35 -21.64 -23.46 -8.07
N ILE A 36 -21.87 -22.20 -8.44
CA ILE A 36 -20.86 -21.28 -8.98
C ILE A 36 -20.34 -20.39 -7.84
N ILE A 37 -19.03 -20.23 -7.73
CA ILE A 37 -18.40 -19.38 -6.72
C ILE A 37 -17.96 -18.07 -7.36
N LEU A 38 -18.16 -16.96 -6.64
CA LEU A 38 -17.81 -15.62 -7.09
C LEU A 38 -16.45 -15.19 -6.52
N PHE A 39 -15.52 -14.83 -7.40
CA PHE A 39 -14.25 -14.19 -7.04
C PHE A 39 -14.33 -12.72 -7.43
N VAL A 40 -14.35 -11.84 -6.44
CA VAL A 40 -14.53 -10.40 -6.62
C VAL A 40 -13.18 -9.71 -6.54
N TYR A 41 -12.73 -9.07 -7.61
CA TYR A 41 -11.54 -8.24 -7.65
C TYR A 41 -11.97 -6.78 -7.51
N ASN A 42 -11.64 -6.20 -6.36
CA ASN A 42 -12.14 -4.89 -5.93
C ASN A 42 -11.00 -3.88 -5.73
N ILE A 43 -11.24 -2.65 -6.18
CA ILE A 43 -10.47 -1.46 -5.79
C ILE A 43 -11.31 -0.57 -4.85
N SER A 44 -10.68 0.14 -3.92
CA SER A 44 -11.43 0.99 -2.96
C SER A 44 -11.72 2.40 -3.49
N THR A 45 -11.20 2.74 -4.67
CA THR A 45 -11.28 4.05 -5.29
C THR A 45 -11.78 3.97 -6.74
N ASP A 46 -12.32 5.06 -7.29
CA ASP A 46 -12.65 5.13 -8.73
C ASP A 46 -11.40 5.57 -9.52
N LEU A 47 -11.25 5.12 -10.77
CA LEU A 47 -10.10 5.44 -11.62
C LEU A 47 -10.25 6.73 -12.45
N TYR A 48 -11.46 7.33 -12.46
CA TYR A 48 -11.80 8.62 -13.10
C TYR A 48 -11.31 8.80 -14.55
N TRP A 49 -11.35 7.75 -15.37
CA TRP A 49 -10.92 7.77 -16.78
C TRP A 49 -9.51 8.32 -17.01
N SER A 50 -8.65 8.21 -15.99
CA SER A 50 -7.27 8.71 -16.07
C SER A 50 -6.32 7.66 -16.64
N ASP A 51 -5.29 8.12 -17.35
CA ASP A 51 -4.23 7.26 -17.89
C ASP A 51 -3.29 6.74 -16.80
N ASN A 52 -3.30 7.35 -15.60
CA ASN A 52 -2.43 6.95 -14.51
C ASN A 52 -3.13 5.88 -13.66
N MET A 53 -2.79 4.61 -13.88
CA MET A 53 -3.35 3.52 -13.08
C MET A 53 -2.72 3.52 -11.68
N PRO A 54 -3.52 3.65 -10.61
CA PRO A 54 -3.02 3.49 -9.26
C PRO A 54 -2.58 2.04 -9.03
N ALA A 55 -1.63 1.84 -8.12
CA ALA A 55 -1.17 0.49 -7.75
C ALA A 55 -2.31 -0.45 -7.32
N GLU A 56 -3.42 0.08 -6.76
CA GLU A 56 -4.62 -0.69 -6.43
C GLU A 56 -5.20 -1.45 -7.64
N ALA A 57 -5.10 -0.89 -8.86
CA ALA A 57 -5.60 -1.53 -10.08
C ALA A 57 -4.83 -2.81 -10.47
N SER A 58 -3.64 -3.03 -9.91
CA SER A 58 -2.89 -4.28 -10.08
C SER A 58 -3.68 -5.50 -9.64
N VAL A 59 -4.70 -5.35 -8.78
CA VAL A 59 -5.57 -6.44 -8.35
C VAL A 59 -6.18 -7.20 -9.54
N TYR A 60 -6.46 -6.55 -10.66
CA TYR A 60 -7.00 -7.21 -11.86
C TYR A 60 -5.95 -8.08 -12.60
N ASP A 61 -4.66 -7.86 -12.36
CA ASP A 61 -3.59 -8.74 -12.84
C ASP A 61 -3.47 -10.04 -12.01
N LEU A 62 -4.11 -10.10 -10.83
CA LEU A 62 -4.13 -11.30 -9.98
C LEU A 62 -5.03 -12.40 -10.55
N ILE A 63 -5.96 -12.07 -11.45
CA ILE A 63 -6.93 -13.02 -12.02
C ILE A 63 -6.20 -14.23 -12.63
N ASP A 64 -6.50 -15.42 -12.12
CA ASP A 64 -6.05 -16.67 -12.73
C ASP A 64 -7.04 -17.14 -13.79
N TRP A 65 -6.71 -16.84 -15.04
CA TRP A 65 -7.51 -17.21 -16.21
C TRP A 65 -7.62 -18.72 -16.46
N LYS A 66 -6.83 -19.56 -15.77
CA LYS A 66 -6.93 -21.03 -15.89
C LYS A 66 -8.13 -21.61 -15.12
N ILE A 67 -8.63 -20.88 -14.13
CA ILE A 67 -9.76 -21.31 -13.29
C ILE A 67 -11.05 -20.56 -13.59
N ALA A 68 -10.98 -19.44 -14.32
CA ALA A 68 -12.14 -18.60 -14.64
C ALA A 68 -13.04 -19.25 -15.70
N ASP A 69 -14.32 -19.46 -15.39
CA ASP A 69 -15.32 -19.93 -16.35
C ASP A 69 -16.05 -18.78 -17.05
N ILE A 70 -16.15 -17.63 -16.39
CA ILE A 70 -16.76 -16.41 -16.92
C ILE A 70 -16.20 -15.18 -16.20
N VAL A 71 -16.13 -14.04 -16.88
CA VAL A 71 -15.77 -12.76 -16.28
C VAL A 71 -16.93 -11.76 -16.40
N ILE A 72 -17.16 -11.00 -15.33
CA ILE A 72 -18.16 -9.95 -15.22
C ILE A 72 -17.41 -8.66 -14.90
N VAL A 73 -17.63 -7.59 -15.66
CA VAL A 73 -16.96 -6.30 -15.47
C VAL A 73 -17.98 -5.20 -15.24
N MET A 74 -17.92 -4.52 -14.09
CA MET A 74 -18.77 -3.35 -13.79
C MET A 74 -18.10 -2.07 -14.33
N ASP A 75 -18.33 -1.76 -15.60
CA ASP A 75 -17.57 -0.76 -16.36
C ASP A 75 -17.72 0.65 -15.76
N GLU A 76 -18.95 1.10 -15.51
CA GLU A 76 -19.25 2.41 -14.90
C GLU A 76 -18.83 2.52 -13.42
N LYS A 77 -18.53 1.40 -12.74
CA LYS A 77 -17.93 1.43 -11.40
C LYS A 77 -16.42 1.58 -11.47
N ILE A 78 -15.75 0.84 -12.35
CA ILE A 78 -14.29 0.93 -12.52
C ILE A 78 -13.90 2.29 -13.10
N LYS A 79 -14.70 2.85 -14.02
CA LYS A 79 -14.48 4.14 -14.70
C LYS A 79 -13.11 4.22 -15.37
N SER A 80 -12.69 3.16 -16.05
CA SER A 80 -11.47 3.14 -16.85
C SER A 80 -11.59 2.18 -18.03
N HIS A 81 -11.72 2.75 -19.24
CA HIS A 81 -11.75 1.96 -20.46
C HIS A 81 -10.48 1.13 -20.63
N LEU A 82 -9.30 1.64 -20.24
CA LEU A 82 -8.04 0.91 -20.33
C LEU A 82 -8.03 -0.37 -19.51
N VAL A 83 -8.58 -0.32 -18.28
CA VAL A 83 -8.68 -1.50 -17.41
C VAL A 83 -9.71 -2.48 -17.96
N THR A 84 -10.89 -1.99 -18.37
CA THR A 84 -11.94 -2.82 -18.99
C THR A 84 -11.41 -3.56 -20.22
N GLU A 85 -10.74 -2.85 -21.14
CA GLU A 85 -10.11 -3.43 -22.33
C GLU A 85 -9.01 -4.45 -21.98
N SER A 86 -8.18 -4.16 -20.98
CA SER A 86 -7.14 -5.09 -20.51
C SER A 86 -7.74 -6.39 -19.97
N VAL A 87 -8.80 -6.31 -19.16
CA VAL A 87 -9.50 -7.49 -18.62
C VAL A 87 -10.16 -8.29 -19.74
N LEU A 88 -10.92 -7.63 -20.63
CA LEU A 88 -11.66 -8.29 -21.71
C LEU A 88 -10.73 -8.92 -22.76
N SER A 89 -9.63 -8.26 -23.10
CA SER A 89 -8.62 -8.82 -24.01
C SER A 89 -7.92 -10.06 -23.44
N LYS A 90 -7.61 -10.06 -22.13
CA LYS A 90 -7.08 -11.25 -21.43
C LYS A 90 -8.11 -12.37 -21.37
N ALA A 91 -9.38 -12.07 -21.11
CA ALA A 91 -10.47 -13.04 -21.13
C ALA A 91 -10.60 -13.71 -22.50
N LYS A 92 -10.64 -12.90 -23.57
CA LYS A 92 -10.68 -13.37 -24.97
C LYS A 92 -9.49 -14.25 -25.32
N LYS A 93 -8.28 -13.88 -24.90
CA LYS A 93 -7.06 -14.67 -25.13
C LYS A 93 -7.13 -16.07 -24.48
N HIS A 94 -7.84 -16.21 -23.36
CA HIS A 94 -8.01 -17.48 -22.64
C HIS A 94 -9.34 -18.19 -22.97
N ASN A 95 -10.11 -17.68 -23.94
CA ASN A 95 -11.44 -18.20 -24.30
C ASN A 95 -12.46 -18.18 -23.15
N VAL A 96 -12.36 -17.19 -22.25
CA VAL A 96 -13.32 -16.96 -21.17
C VAL A 96 -14.39 -15.97 -21.66
N PRO A 97 -15.70 -16.34 -21.63
CA PRO A 97 -16.78 -15.43 -22.00
C PRO A 97 -16.88 -14.26 -21.01
N ALA A 98 -17.39 -13.12 -21.49
CA ALA A 98 -17.47 -11.90 -20.71
C ALA A 98 -18.88 -11.29 -20.68
N VAL A 99 -19.27 -10.78 -19.52
CA VAL A 99 -20.45 -9.94 -19.31
C VAL A 99 -19.99 -8.57 -18.85
N ILE A 100 -20.48 -7.51 -19.48
CA ILE A 100 -20.28 -6.14 -19.05
C ILE A 100 -21.56 -5.64 -18.39
N VAL A 101 -21.42 -5.07 -17.21
CA VAL A 101 -22.52 -4.53 -16.41
C VAL A 101 -22.46 -3.01 -16.46
N ASP A 102 -23.57 -2.42 -16.87
CA ASP A 102 -23.76 -0.98 -17.03
C ASP A 102 -22.65 -0.38 -17.90
N GLY A 103 -22.49 -0.90 -19.12
CA GLY A 103 -21.45 -0.52 -20.08
C GLY A 103 -21.65 -1.24 -21.41
N VAL A 104 -20.89 -0.88 -22.44
CA VAL A 104 -21.03 -1.49 -23.77
C VAL A 104 -19.67 -1.87 -24.33
N HIS A 105 -19.51 -3.13 -24.74
CA HIS A 105 -18.29 -3.61 -25.37
C HIS A 105 -18.58 -4.70 -26.41
N PRO A 106 -17.99 -4.65 -27.63
CA PRO A 106 -18.33 -5.57 -28.73
C PRO A 106 -18.04 -7.05 -28.45
N ASP A 107 -17.04 -7.33 -27.61
CA ASP A 107 -16.64 -8.70 -27.24
C ASP A 107 -17.34 -9.24 -25.98
N ALA A 108 -18.27 -8.49 -25.36
CA ALA A 108 -18.97 -8.91 -24.14
C ALA A 108 -20.50 -8.90 -24.33
N PHE A 109 -21.21 -9.66 -23.50
CA PHE A 109 -22.67 -9.53 -23.35
C PHE A 109 -23.00 -8.36 -22.43
N THR A 110 -23.97 -7.53 -22.78
CA THR A 110 -24.33 -6.35 -21.98
C THR A 110 -25.54 -6.61 -21.10
N VAL A 111 -25.42 -6.26 -19.82
CA VAL A 111 -26.54 -6.12 -18.87
C VAL A 111 -26.47 -4.71 -18.30
N GLY A 112 -27.57 -3.95 -18.29
CA GLY A 112 -27.54 -2.56 -17.84
C GLY A 112 -28.92 -2.05 -17.47
N PHE A 113 -29.01 -0.75 -17.14
CA PHE A 113 -30.30 -0.12 -16.90
C PHE A 113 -30.88 0.52 -18.16
N ASP A 114 -32.20 0.48 -18.28
CA ASP A 114 -32.95 1.29 -19.25
C ASP A 114 -33.21 2.69 -18.66
N TYR A 115 -32.15 3.50 -18.61
CA TYR A 115 -32.21 4.85 -18.05
C TYR A 115 -33.22 5.76 -18.78
N GLU A 116 -33.42 5.53 -20.07
CA GLU A 116 -34.34 6.29 -20.91
C GLU A 116 -35.79 6.04 -20.49
N SER A 117 -36.21 4.77 -20.42
CA SER A 117 -37.58 4.42 -20.00
C SER A 117 -37.91 4.88 -18.59
N GLY A 118 -36.95 4.76 -17.66
CA GLY A 118 -37.15 5.21 -16.28
C GLY A 118 -37.31 6.72 -16.20
N PHE A 119 -36.50 7.49 -16.93
CA PHE A 119 -36.60 8.94 -16.93
C PHE A 119 -37.89 9.42 -17.60
N GLU A 120 -38.28 8.76 -18.71
CA GLU A 120 -39.56 9.01 -19.38
C GLU A 120 -40.75 8.83 -18.41
N GLU A 121 -40.71 7.78 -17.58
CA GLU A 121 -41.75 7.52 -16.57
C GLU A 121 -41.85 8.65 -15.54
N VAL A 122 -40.74 9.21 -15.07
CA VAL A 122 -40.75 10.37 -14.16
C VAL A 122 -41.34 11.60 -14.84
N VAL A 123 -40.94 11.90 -16.09
CA VAL A 123 -41.46 13.06 -16.84
C VAL A 123 -42.96 12.92 -17.08
N ARG A 124 -43.41 11.73 -17.49
CA ARG A 124 -44.84 11.43 -17.69
C ARG A 124 -45.61 11.57 -16.40
N HIS A 125 -45.12 11.04 -15.28
CA HIS A 125 -45.79 11.19 -14.00
C HIS A 125 -46.06 12.66 -13.65
N MET A 126 -45.09 13.55 -13.86
CA MET A 126 -45.25 14.98 -13.59
C MET A 126 -46.26 15.66 -14.54
N ILE A 127 -46.29 15.28 -15.83
CA ILE A 127 -47.10 15.94 -16.85
C ILE A 127 -48.51 15.34 -16.99
N GLU A 128 -48.63 14.02 -16.88
CA GLU A 128 -49.84 13.25 -17.15
C GLU A 128 -50.64 13.01 -15.87
N ASP A 129 -50.00 12.50 -14.81
CA ASP A 129 -50.70 12.16 -13.56
C ASP A 129 -51.02 13.42 -12.73
N HIS A 130 -50.06 14.34 -12.64
CA HIS A 130 -50.23 15.62 -11.93
C HIS A 130 -50.76 16.76 -12.81
N ALA A 131 -50.87 16.54 -14.12
CA ALA A 131 -51.35 17.52 -15.09
C ALA A 131 -50.54 18.84 -15.11
N TYR A 132 -49.26 18.83 -14.73
CA TYR A 132 -48.43 20.03 -14.79
C TYR A 132 -48.14 20.42 -16.24
N LYS A 133 -48.43 21.68 -16.60
CA LYS A 133 -48.21 22.23 -17.95
C LYS A 133 -47.06 23.23 -18.03
N ASP A 134 -46.81 23.95 -16.94
CA ASP A 134 -45.65 24.82 -16.78
C ASP A 134 -44.51 24.04 -16.13
N VAL A 135 -43.62 23.50 -16.97
CA VAL A 135 -42.58 22.55 -16.56
C VAL A 135 -41.21 23.01 -17.06
N HIS A 136 -40.19 22.78 -16.25
CA HIS A 136 -38.79 23.11 -16.56
C HIS A 136 -37.89 21.90 -16.30
N PHE A 137 -36.91 21.68 -17.16
CA PHE A 137 -35.94 20.60 -17.01
C PHE A 137 -34.56 21.15 -16.63
N LEU A 138 -34.06 20.73 -15.47
CA LEU A 138 -32.69 20.98 -15.01
C LEU A 138 -31.79 19.84 -15.49
N ALA A 139 -31.21 20.03 -16.67
CA ALA A 139 -30.36 19.10 -17.40
C ALA A 139 -28.93 19.00 -16.82
N GLY A 140 -28.19 18.00 -17.29
CA GLY A 140 -26.80 17.74 -16.92
C GLY A 140 -25.80 18.58 -17.69
N ILE A 141 -24.77 17.95 -18.25
CA ILE A 141 -23.72 18.59 -19.05
C ILE A 141 -24.20 18.68 -20.51
N PRO A 142 -24.20 19.86 -21.16
CA PRO A 142 -24.59 19.99 -22.57
C PRO A 142 -23.63 19.25 -23.50
N GLY A 143 -24.17 18.55 -24.51
CA GLY A 143 -23.37 17.77 -25.48
C GLY A 143 -22.89 16.42 -24.94
N ASN A 144 -23.32 16.04 -23.73
CA ASN A 144 -23.10 14.72 -23.17
C ASN A 144 -24.29 13.82 -23.50
N ASN A 145 -24.02 12.60 -24.00
CA ASN A 145 -25.06 11.67 -24.43
C ASN A 145 -26.14 11.39 -23.37
N PHE A 146 -25.78 11.27 -22.09
CA PHE A 146 -26.77 11.05 -21.02
C PHE A 146 -27.70 12.25 -20.83
N SER A 147 -27.17 13.47 -20.92
CA SER A 147 -27.98 14.69 -20.80
C SER A 147 -28.84 14.90 -22.04
N ASP A 148 -28.27 14.73 -23.23
CA ASP A 148 -28.95 14.99 -24.49
C ASP A 148 -30.12 14.02 -24.71
N ARG A 149 -29.94 12.73 -24.38
CA ARG A 149 -31.03 11.74 -24.41
C ARG A 149 -32.19 12.09 -23.47
N ARG A 150 -31.90 12.58 -22.26
CA ARG A 150 -32.95 13.04 -21.33
C ARG A 150 -33.67 14.28 -21.84
N ILE A 151 -32.99 15.19 -22.52
CA ILE A 151 -33.62 16.34 -23.20
C ILE A 151 -34.54 15.84 -24.33
N GLU A 152 -34.11 14.88 -25.14
CA GLU A 152 -34.94 14.28 -26.20
C GLU A 152 -36.22 13.66 -25.64
N ILE A 153 -36.12 12.89 -24.56
CA ILE A 153 -37.26 12.29 -23.86
C ILE A 153 -38.21 13.37 -23.32
N PHE A 154 -37.67 14.39 -22.67
CA PHE A 154 -38.47 15.51 -22.17
C PHE A 154 -39.25 16.19 -23.32
N ARG A 155 -38.60 16.44 -24.45
CA ARG A 155 -39.25 17.03 -25.65
C ARG A 155 -40.34 16.12 -26.22
N LYS A 156 -40.06 14.82 -26.32
CA LYS A 156 -41.03 13.81 -26.78
C LYS A 156 -42.28 13.81 -25.92
N VAL A 157 -42.15 13.76 -24.59
CA VAL A 157 -43.32 13.71 -23.68
C VAL A 157 -44.12 15.02 -23.73
N LEU A 158 -43.46 16.17 -23.88
CA LEU A 158 -44.14 17.46 -24.07
C LEU A 158 -44.98 17.48 -25.36
N GLU A 159 -44.41 17.03 -26.48
CA GLU A 159 -45.08 16.99 -27.78
C GLU A 159 -46.33 16.09 -27.73
N GLU A 160 -46.20 14.89 -27.17
CA GLU A 160 -47.32 13.95 -27.00
C GLU A 160 -48.44 14.50 -26.11
N ASN A 161 -48.11 15.40 -25.17
CA ASN A 161 -49.04 16.03 -24.25
C ASN A 161 -49.50 17.44 -24.68
N ASN A 162 -49.23 17.83 -25.94
CA ASN A 162 -49.57 19.12 -26.54
C ASN A 162 -49.02 20.34 -25.77
N ILE A 163 -47.81 20.21 -25.21
CA ILE A 163 -47.09 21.32 -24.57
C ILE A 163 -46.00 21.80 -25.52
N ALA A 164 -46.03 23.08 -25.87
CA ALA A 164 -45.05 23.66 -26.80
C ALA A 164 -43.67 23.76 -26.13
N PHE A 165 -42.68 23.04 -26.67
CA PHE A 165 -41.31 23.13 -26.19
C PHE A 165 -40.67 24.49 -26.50
N SER A 166 -40.03 25.10 -25.51
CA SER A 166 -39.17 26.27 -25.66
C SER A 166 -37.77 25.98 -25.10
N PRO A 167 -36.68 26.43 -25.75
CA PRO A 167 -35.33 26.31 -25.19
C PRO A 167 -35.17 26.96 -23.81
N GLU A 168 -36.00 27.94 -23.46
CA GLU A 168 -36.00 28.57 -22.12
C GLU A 168 -36.44 27.61 -21.01
N MET A 169 -37.11 26.50 -21.33
CA MET A 169 -37.52 25.46 -20.36
C MET A 169 -36.36 24.58 -19.90
N ILE A 170 -35.15 24.80 -20.40
CA ILE A 170 -33.96 24.03 -20.07
C ILE A 170 -32.97 24.90 -19.30
N SER A 171 -32.45 24.38 -18.20
CA SER A 171 -31.25 24.92 -17.53
C SER A 171 -30.24 23.82 -17.28
N TYR A 172 -28.97 24.16 -17.12
CA TYR A 172 -27.90 23.17 -16.98
C TYR A 172 -27.27 23.23 -15.59
N GLY A 173 -27.47 22.17 -14.82
CA GLY A 173 -26.84 21.96 -13.50
C GLY A 173 -25.58 21.10 -13.56
N TYR A 174 -25.18 20.61 -14.74
CA TYR A 174 -23.93 19.86 -14.96
C TYR A 174 -23.76 18.59 -14.11
N PHE A 175 -24.83 18.07 -13.51
CA PHE A 175 -24.84 16.99 -12.50
C PHE A 175 -24.20 17.35 -11.15
N TRP A 176 -23.94 18.64 -10.87
CA TRP A 176 -23.21 19.10 -9.68
C TRP A 176 -23.99 20.15 -8.88
N SER A 177 -23.74 20.18 -7.57
CA SER A 177 -24.49 21.05 -6.65
C SER A 177 -24.33 22.55 -6.92
N GLY A 178 -23.10 23.05 -7.04
CA GLY A 178 -22.85 24.48 -7.28
C GLY A 178 -23.57 25.04 -8.53
N PRO A 179 -23.37 24.45 -9.72
CA PRO A 179 -24.06 24.88 -10.93
C PRO A 179 -25.57 24.71 -10.86
N ALA A 180 -26.08 23.63 -10.25
CA ALA A 180 -27.51 23.40 -10.08
C ALA A 180 -28.16 24.48 -9.20
N LYS A 181 -27.61 24.76 -8.01
CA LYS A 181 -28.10 25.84 -7.14
C LYS A 181 -28.13 27.18 -7.88
N LYS A 182 -27.06 27.51 -8.62
CA LYS A 182 -26.99 28.74 -9.40
C LYS A 182 -28.07 28.81 -10.49
N ALA A 183 -28.33 27.70 -11.19
CA ALA A 183 -29.35 27.65 -12.22
C ALA A 183 -30.75 27.87 -11.64
N VAL A 184 -31.07 27.23 -10.52
CA VAL A 184 -32.37 27.39 -9.85
C VAL A 184 -32.51 28.78 -9.23
N GLN A 185 -31.45 29.34 -8.64
CA GLN A 185 -31.45 30.70 -8.10
C GLN A 185 -31.72 31.73 -9.20
N LEU A 186 -31.17 31.55 -10.40
CA LEU A 186 -31.46 32.42 -11.55
C LEU A 186 -32.95 32.36 -11.95
N LEU A 187 -33.62 31.21 -11.83
CA LEU A 187 -35.06 31.11 -12.06
C LEU A 187 -35.84 31.87 -10.98
N ALA A 188 -35.42 31.76 -9.72
CA ALA A 188 -36.02 32.47 -8.59
C ALA A 188 -35.88 33.99 -8.72
N ASP A 189 -34.66 34.47 -8.97
CA ASP A 189 -34.33 35.90 -9.12
C ASP A 189 -35.13 36.56 -10.25
N ASN A 190 -35.31 35.82 -11.35
CA ASN A 190 -36.08 36.28 -12.51
C ASN A 190 -37.59 36.08 -12.38
N LYS A 191 -38.07 35.55 -11.24
CA LYS A 191 -39.48 35.21 -10.99
C LYS A 191 -40.07 34.29 -12.07
N LYS A 192 -39.27 33.36 -12.56
CA LYS A 192 -39.62 32.36 -13.59
C LYS A 192 -39.63 30.93 -13.02
N ILE A 193 -40.03 30.76 -11.76
CA ILE A 193 -40.13 29.44 -11.14
C ILE A 193 -41.31 28.68 -11.76
N PRO A 194 -41.08 27.48 -12.32
CA PRO A 194 -42.14 26.70 -12.97
C PRO A 194 -43.07 26.06 -11.94
N ARG A 195 -44.24 25.58 -12.39
CA ARG A 195 -45.08 24.71 -11.56
C ARG A 195 -44.41 23.37 -11.25
N ALA A 196 -43.59 22.84 -12.15
CA ALA A 196 -42.80 21.64 -11.91
C ALA A 196 -41.36 21.75 -12.45
N LEU A 197 -40.39 21.41 -11.61
CA LEU A 197 -38.98 21.33 -11.93
C LEU A 197 -38.55 19.87 -11.94
N ILE A 198 -38.22 19.36 -13.13
CA ILE A 198 -37.71 18.00 -13.32
C ILE A 198 -36.20 18.09 -13.37
N CYS A 199 -35.51 17.40 -12.47
CA CYS A 199 -34.05 17.41 -12.43
C CYS A 199 -33.47 16.13 -13.01
N ALA A 200 -32.33 16.23 -13.70
CA ALA A 200 -31.70 15.06 -14.30
C ALA A 200 -31.12 14.08 -13.25
N ASN A 201 -30.85 14.51 -12.01
CA ASN A 201 -30.49 13.60 -10.94
C ASN A 201 -30.96 14.10 -9.57
N ASP A 202 -30.88 13.23 -8.57
CA ASP A 202 -31.32 13.51 -7.21
C ASP A 202 -30.49 14.60 -6.51
N ASN A 203 -29.18 14.70 -6.80
CA ASN A 203 -28.33 15.72 -6.15
C ASN A 203 -28.85 17.10 -6.53
N MET A 204 -29.00 17.34 -7.84
CA MET A 204 -29.52 18.61 -8.35
C MET A 204 -30.97 18.86 -7.90
N ALA A 205 -31.78 17.82 -7.70
CA ALA A 205 -33.14 17.94 -7.18
C ALA A 205 -33.16 18.38 -5.70
N LEU A 206 -32.30 17.79 -4.87
CA LEU A 206 -32.14 18.18 -3.47
C LEU A 206 -31.61 19.61 -3.35
N ASP A 207 -30.62 19.97 -4.18
CA ASP A 207 -30.11 21.33 -4.27
C ASP A 207 -31.20 22.32 -4.72
N ALA A 208 -32.08 21.91 -5.64
CA ALA A 208 -33.22 22.72 -6.06
C ALA A 208 -34.22 22.92 -4.92
N LEU A 209 -34.54 21.87 -4.15
CA LEU A 209 -35.40 21.98 -2.97
C LEU A 209 -34.83 22.98 -1.95
N GLU A 210 -33.52 22.93 -1.69
CA GLU A 210 -32.83 23.85 -0.80
C GLU A 210 -32.99 25.31 -1.28
N VAL A 211 -32.70 25.58 -2.55
CA VAL A 211 -32.82 26.93 -3.12
C VAL A 211 -34.26 27.43 -3.12
N LEU A 212 -35.24 26.58 -3.45
CA LEU A 212 -36.65 26.94 -3.39
C LEU A 212 -37.05 27.34 -1.97
N GLN A 213 -36.63 26.57 -0.97
CA GLN A 213 -36.90 26.83 0.44
C GLN A 213 -36.27 28.14 0.92
N GLU A 214 -35.02 28.41 0.55
CA GLU A 214 -34.31 29.66 0.88
C GLU A 214 -35.00 30.90 0.29
N ASN A 215 -35.65 30.75 -0.87
CA ASN A 215 -36.42 31.80 -1.52
C ASN A 215 -37.90 31.83 -1.10
N GLY A 216 -38.29 31.04 -0.09
CA GLY A 216 -39.65 31.01 0.46
C GLY A 216 -40.70 30.37 -0.45
N ILE A 217 -40.27 29.53 -1.40
CA ILE A 217 -41.14 28.83 -2.36
C ILE A 217 -41.46 27.44 -1.82
N SER A 218 -42.75 27.13 -1.66
CA SER A 218 -43.23 25.85 -1.15
C SER A 218 -43.15 24.74 -2.21
N CYS A 219 -42.54 23.61 -1.85
CA CYS A 219 -42.65 22.36 -2.58
C CYS A 219 -43.55 21.39 -1.78
N PRO A 220 -44.56 20.74 -2.39
CA PRO A 220 -44.92 20.76 -3.81
C PRO A 220 -45.91 21.86 -4.22
N ASP A 221 -46.38 22.72 -3.31
CA ASP A 221 -47.55 23.57 -3.55
C ASP A 221 -47.35 24.62 -4.65
N GLU A 222 -46.19 25.28 -4.67
CA GLU A 222 -45.84 26.31 -5.66
C GLU A 222 -44.96 25.73 -6.77
N CYS A 223 -43.96 24.93 -6.43
CA CYS A 223 -43.08 24.25 -7.38
C CYS A 223 -42.89 22.79 -6.95
N ALA A 224 -43.37 21.85 -7.78
CA ALA A 224 -43.13 20.44 -7.58
C ALA A 224 -41.74 20.07 -8.10
N VAL A 225 -41.03 19.17 -7.42
CA VAL A 225 -39.67 18.77 -7.80
C VAL A 225 -39.57 17.27 -7.95
N SER A 226 -38.89 16.81 -9.00
CA SER A 226 -38.53 15.39 -9.17
C SER A 226 -37.04 15.22 -9.48
N GLY A 227 -36.47 14.11 -9.04
CA GLY A 227 -35.10 13.69 -9.35
C GLY A 227 -35.05 12.40 -10.16
N PHE A 228 -33.86 11.83 -10.21
CA PHE A 228 -33.54 10.54 -10.83
C PHE A 228 -32.27 9.98 -10.17
N ASP A 229 -32.12 8.65 -10.11
CA ASP A 229 -31.03 7.86 -9.52
C ASP A 229 -31.43 7.12 -8.23
N GLY A 230 -32.45 7.59 -7.50
CA GLY A 230 -32.95 7.00 -6.26
C GLY A 230 -31.91 6.92 -5.14
N MET A 231 -31.26 8.03 -4.81
CA MET A 231 -30.26 8.10 -3.74
C MET A 231 -30.88 8.00 -2.36
N ASP A 232 -30.15 7.48 -1.38
CA ASP A 232 -30.67 7.32 -0.01
C ASP A 232 -31.02 8.67 0.65
N SER A 233 -30.35 9.76 0.24
CA SER A 233 -30.61 11.11 0.75
C SER A 233 -32.04 11.61 0.49
N ILE A 234 -32.75 11.05 -0.50
CA ILE A 234 -34.13 11.44 -0.84
C ILE A 234 -35.12 11.13 0.28
N TYR A 235 -34.84 10.12 1.12
CA TYR A 235 -35.69 9.73 2.25
C TYR A 235 -35.61 10.72 3.42
N PHE A 236 -34.55 11.54 3.46
CA PHE A 236 -34.27 12.49 4.54
C PHE A 236 -34.58 13.94 4.17
N SER A 237 -34.96 14.21 2.92
CA SER A 237 -35.38 15.55 2.49
C SER A 237 -36.78 15.89 2.99
N THR A 238 -37.06 17.20 3.11
CA THR A 238 -38.39 17.71 3.46
C THR A 238 -38.81 18.76 2.42
N PRO A 239 -39.82 18.50 1.58
CA PRO A 239 -40.56 17.23 1.44
C PRO A 239 -39.66 16.08 0.94
N GLN A 240 -40.08 14.83 1.17
CA GLN A 240 -39.39 13.67 0.59
C GLN A 240 -39.43 13.72 -0.94
N LEU A 241 -38.28 13.50 -1.58
CA LEU A 241 -38.11 13.70 -3.01
C LEU A 241 -38.67 12.51 -3.82
N THR A 242 -39.47 12.84 -4.83
CA THR A 242 -39.95 11.92 -5.87
C THR A 242 -38.82 11.70 -6.87
N SER A 243 -38.51 10.44 -7.16
CA SER A 243 -37.37 10.06 -8.01
C SER A 243 -37.65 8.75 -8.74
N SER A 244 -36.65 8.19 -9.40
CA SER A 244 -36.64 6.84 -9.96
C SER A 244 -35.33 6.16 -9.61
N HIS A 245 -35.40 4.98 -9.01
CA HIS A 245 -34.24 4.24 -8.54
C HIS A 245 -33.84 3.10 -9.48
N CYS A 246 -32.54 2.87 -9.58
CA CYS A 246 -31.98 1.74 -10.31
C CYS A 246 -31.70 0.59 -9.33
N SER A 247 -32.57 -0.43 -9.31
CA SER A 247 -32.43 -1.58 -8.40
C SER A 247 -31.21 -2.43 -8.75
N HIS A 248 -30.17 -2.39 -7.91
CA HIS A 248 -28.95 -3.17 -8.14
C HIS A 248 -29.18 -4.66 -7.83
N ALA A 249 -30.14 -4.98 -6.96
CA ALA A 249 -30.64 -6.36 -6.77
C ALA A 249 -31.21 -6.94 -8.08
N LYS A 250 -32.09 -6.22 -8.79
CA LYS A 250 -32.63 -6.68 -10.08
C LYS A 250 -31.57 -6.74 -11.19
N LEU A 251 -30.63 -5.80 -11.18
CA LEU A 251 -29.48 -5.84 -12.10
C LEU A 251 -28.62 -7.09 -11.87
N ALA A 252 -28.36 -7.44 -10.61
CA ALA A 252 -27.63 -8.64 -10.24
C ALA A 252 -28.37 -9.92 -10.64
N GLU A 253 -29.70 -9.97 -10.49
CA GLU A 253 -30.52 -11.08 -10.96
C GLU A 253 -30.44 -11.23 -12.50
N ALA A 254 -30.53 -10.12 -13.24
CA ALA A 254 -30.39 -10.13 -14.70
C ALA A 254 -28.99 -10.57 -15.15
N ALA A 255 -27.94 -10.13 -14.44
CA ALA A 255 -26.57 -10.55 -14.67
C ALA A 255 -26.39 -12.05 -14.40
N ALA A 256 -26.89 -12.55 -13.26
CA ALA A 256 -26.85 -13.96 -12.91
C ALA A 256 -27.56 -14.84 -13.95
N LYS A 257 -28.78 -14.47 -14.37
CA LYS A 257 -29.51 -15.17 -15.43
C LYS A 257 -28.72 -15.21 -16.73
N THR A 258 -28.07 -14.10 -17.10
CA THR A 258 -27.25 -14.03 -18.32
C THR A 258 -26.02 -14.94 -18.20
N VAL A 259 -25.32 -14.91 -17.08
CA VAL A 259 -24.19 -15.79 -16.76
C VAL A 259 -24.58 -17.26 -16.88
N LEU A 260 -25.69 -17.66 -16.26
CA LEU A 260 -26.16 -19.06 -16.27
C LEU A 260 -26.47 -19.54 -17.68
N LYS A 261 -27.18 -18.74 -18.48
CA LYS A 261 -27.46 -19.07 -19.89
C LYS A 261 -26.16 -19.28 -20.69
N ILE A 262 -25.15 -18.44 -20.47
CA ILE A 262 -23.85 -18.56 -21.15
C ILE A 262 -23.17 -19.87 -20.74
N LEU A 263 -23.11 -20.14 -19.44
CA LEU A 263 -22.45 -21.31 -18.88
C LEU A 263 -23.19 -22.63 -19.19
N HIS A 264 -24.47 -22.58 -19.54
CA HIS A 264 -25.27 -23.70 -20.05
C HIS A 264 -25.18 -23.87 -21.57
N GLY A 265 -24.49 -22.98 -22.29
CA GLY A 265 -24.34 -23.04 -23.75
C GLY A 265 -25.60 -22.68 -24.52
N GLU A 266 -26.52 -21.91 -23.91
CA GLU A 266 -27.71 -21.42 -24.59
C GLU A 266 -27.34 -20.41 -25.69
N LYS A 267 -28.15 -20.36 -26.76
CA LYS A 267 -28.00 -19.34 -27.80
C LYS A 267 -28.61 -18.02 -27.31
N ILE A 268 -27.76 -17.09 -26.92
CA ILE A 268 -28.16 -15.76 -26.43
C ILE A 268 -27.86 -14.72 -27.52
N SER A 269 -28.80 -13.80 -27.75
CA SER A 269 -28.54 -12.61 -28.57
C SER A 269 -27.47 -11.74 -27.90
N LYS A 270 -26.65 -11.05 -28.70
CA LYS A 270 -25.77 -9.99 -28.19
C LYS A 270 -26.52 -8.69 -27.85
N SER A 271 -27.84 -8.65 -28.04
CA SER A 271 -28.67 -7.52 -27.62
C SER A 271 -28.54 -7.28 -26.11
N PRO A 272 -28.43 -6.02 -25.65
CA PRO A 272 -28.38 -5.69 -24.24
C PRO A 272 -29.61 -6.22 -23.48
N VAL A 273 -29.38 -6.77 -22.29
CA VAL A 273 -30.44 -7.09 -21.33
C VAL A 273 -30.61 -5.88 -20.41
N LEU A 274 -31.71 -5.14 -20.58
CA LEU A 274 -31.95 -3.90 -19.85
C LEU A 274 -32.94 -4.12 -18.70
N VAL A 275 -32.59 -3.63 -17.51
CA VAL A 275 -33.44 -3.58 -16.33
C VAL A 275 -34.06 -2.21 -16.24
N ARG A 276 -35.40 -2.14 -16.18
CA ARG A 276 -36.12 -0.89 -16.07
C ARG A 276 -36.00 -0.32 -14.64
N PRO A 277 -35.62 0.96 -14.46
CA PRO A 277 -35.68 1.67 -13.19
C PRO A 277 -37.11 1.73 -12.63
N GLU A 278 -37.25 1.87 -11.32
CA GLU A 278 -38.53 1.91 -10.63
C GLU A 278 -38.80 3.30 -10.04
N ILE A 279 -39.97 3.86 -10.34
CA ILE A 279 -40.36 5.17 -9.81
C ILE A 279 -40.62 5.13 -8.31
N ILE A 280 -40.07 6.10 -7.58
CA ILE A 280 -40.31 6.37 -6.17
C ILE A 280 -41.21 7.61 -6.08
N LEU A 281 -42.49 7.39 -5.89
CA LEU A 281 -43.46 8.45 -5.67
C LEU A 281 -43.37 8.97 -4.23
N ALA A 282 -43.21 10.28 -4.04
CA ALA A 282 -43.07 10.89 -2.73
C ALA A 282 -43.72 12.29 -2.68
N GLN A 283 -43.45 13.03 -1.60
CA GLN A 283 -44.14 14.29 -1.29
C GLN A 283 -43.81 15.44 -2.25
N SER A 284 -42.60 15.49 -2.81
CA SER A 284 -42.14 16.63 -3.62
C SER A 284 -42.86 16.81 -4.96
N CYS A 285 -43.51 15.78 -5.51
CA CYS A 285 -44.34 15.92 -6.71
C CYS A 285 -45.79 16.31 -6.40
N GLY A 286 -46.22 16.16 -5.14
CA GLY A 286 -47.62 16.28 -4.71
C GLY A 286 -48.26 14.96 -4.27
N CYS A 287 -47.60 13.82 -4.49
CA CYS A 287 -48.08 12.52 -3.99
C CYS A 287 -48.02 12.46 -2.46
N ARG A 288 -49.07 11.95 -1.81
CA ARG A 288 -49.14 11.84 -0.33
C ARG A 288 -48.58 10.51 0.17
N ILE A 289 -47.40 10.16 -0.31
CA ILE A 289 -46.71 8.92 0.05
C ILE A 289 -45.45 9.30 0.84
N GLY A 290 -45.33 8.76 2.05
CA GLY A 290 -44.12 8.88 2.86
C GLY A 290 -43.43 7.52 2.90
N HIS A 291 -42.13 7.50 2.63
CA HIS A 291 -41.28 6.31 2.71
C HIS A 291 -40.45 6.37 3.98
N LEU A 292 -40.30 5.23 4.66
CA LEU A 292 -39.27 5.09 5.68
C LEU A 292 -37.99 4.59 5.00
N PRO A 293 -36.80 5.10 5.39
CA PRO A 293 -35.55 4.53 4.92
C PRO A 293 -35.45 3.06 5.38
N PRO A 294 -34.77 2.19 4.60
CA PRO A 294 -34.59 0.79 4.98
C PRO A 294 -33.95 0.64 6.38
N PRO A 295 -34.44 -0.24 7.28
CA PRO A 295 -33.87 -0.40 8.62
C PRO A 295 -32.37 -0.74 8.61
N GLU A 296 -31.93 -1.59 7.69
CA GLU A 296 -30.52 -1.97 7.53
C GLU A 296 -29.63 -0.76 7.23
N TYR A 297 -30.12 0.19 6.43
CA TYR A 297 -29.42 1.42 6.14
C TYR A 297 -29.26 2.29 7.39
N LEU A 298 -30.32 2.45 8.19
CA LEU A 298 -30.25 3.20 9.45
C LEU A 298 -29.28 2.57 10.45
N VAL A 299 -29.26 1.23 10.55
CA VAL A 299 -28.31 0.50 11.39
C VAL A 299 -26.88 0.71 10.88
N ASN A 300 -26.64 0.57 9.58
CA ASN A 300 -25.32 0.81 8.99
C ASN A 300 -24.84 2.25 9.23
N LEU A 301 -25.71 3.23 9.00
CA LEU A 301 -25.43 4.64 9.24
C LEU A 301 -25.08 4.87 10.72
N SER A 302 -25.90 4.36 11.64
CA SER A 302 -25.63 4.41 13.08
C SER A 302 -24.27 3.82 13.42
N ASN A 303 -23.95 2.61 12.94
CA ASN A 303 -22.69 1.94 13.25
C ASN A 303 -21.48 2.70 12.68
N ARG A 304 -21.60 3.30 11.48
CA ARG A 304 -20.55 4.16 10.91
C ARG A 304 -20.22 5.36 11.81
N TYR A 305 -21.20 5.92 12.51
CA TYR A 305 -20.99 7.07 13.40
C TYR A 305 -20.62 6.70 14.83
N PHE A 306 -21.14 5.60 15.36
CA PHE A 306 -21.00 5.25 16.78
C PHE A 306 -20.01 4.12 17.07
N GLU A 307 -19.98 3.06 16.25
CA GLU A 307 -19.18 1.86 16.52
C GLU A 307 -17.86 1.85 15.76
N PHE A 308 -17.91 2.19 14.46
CA PHE A 308 -16.73 2.17 13.59
C PHE A 308 -15.58 3.04 14.09
N PRO A 309 -15.79 4.22 14.71
CA PRO A 309 -14.67 5.00 15.24
C PRO A 309 -13.87 4.28 16.34
N ASP A 310 -14.52 3.51 17.20
CA ASP A 310 -13.83 2.78 18.27
C ASP A 310 -13.10 1.54 17.74
N GLU A 311 -13.71 0.82 16.80
CA GLU A 311 -13.04 -0.26 16.08
C GLU A 311 -11.84 0.26 15.28
N THR A 312 -11.99 1.40 14.62
CA THR A 312 -10.92 2.08 13.87
C THR A 312 -9.74 2.37 14.78
N ARG A 313 -9.99 2.92 15.99
CA ARG A 313 -8.93 3.15 16.98
C ARG A 313 -8.28 1.85 17.45
N ALA A 314 -9.06 0.79 17.67
CA ALA A 314 -8.53 -0.50 18.11
C ALA A 314 -7.62 -1.13 17.03
N ILE A 315 -8.05 -1.09 15.77
CA ILE A 315 -7.28 -1.54 14.60
C ILE A 315 -5.99 -0.72 14.49
N PHE A 316 -6.05 0.61 14.55
CA PHE A 316 -4.85 1.44 14.45
C PHE A 316 -3.84 1.18 15.58
N ARG A 317 -4.27 0.93 16.82
CA ARG A 317 -3.35 0.58 17.93
C ARG A 317 -2.62 -0.75 17.70
N VAL A 318 -3.32 -1.75 17.18
CA VAL A 318 -2.71 -3.03 16.83
C VAL A 318 -1.68 -2.84 15.72
N LEU A 319 -2.05 -2.05 14.72
CA LEU A 319 -1.25 -1.83 13.53
C LEU A 319 -0.06 -0.88 13.75
N GLU A 320 -0.12 0.01 14.74
CA GLU A 320 1.04 0.75 15.24
C GLU A 320 2.08 -0.19 15.84
N LYS A 321 1.65 -1.18 16.64
CA LYS A 321 2.55 -2.19 17.21
C LYS A 321 3.26 -2.98 16.12
N MET A 322 2.55 -3.36 15.05
CA MET A 322 3.12 -4.06 13.89
C MET A 322 4.30 -3.29 13.27
N GLN A 323 4.17 -1.97 13.08
CA GLN A 323 5.25 -1.14 12.53
C GLN A 323 6.47 -1.08 13.46
N THR A 324 6.28 -1.37 14.74
CA THR A 324 7.35 -1.40 15.74
C THR A 324 7.97 -2.76 15.98
N SER A 325 7.41 -3.81 15.40
CA SER A 325 7.88 -5.18 15.52
C SER A 325 9.30 -5.37 14.95
N ASN A 326 10.05 -6.28 15.55
CA ASN A 326 11.44 -6.57 15.19
C ASN A 326 11.57 -7.69 14.16
N SER A 327 10.58 -8.58 14.06
CA SER A 327 10.55 -9.71 13.14
C SER A 327 9.23 -9.79 12.37
N LEU A 328 9.23 -10.57 11.29
CA LEU A 328 8.03 -10.86 10.51
C LEU A 328 6.97 -11.58 11.36
N ASN A 329 7.39 -12.54 12.19
CA ASN A 329 6.51 -13.28 13.10
C ASN A 329 5.86 -12.33 14.12
N GLU A 330 6.65 -11.47 14.78
CA GLU A 330 6.13 -10.50 15.75
C GLU A 330 5.14 -9.52 15.08
N ALA A 331 5.42 -9.10 13.85
CA ALA A 331 4.53 -8.24 13.07
C ALA A 331 3.20 -8.95 12.76
N SER A 332 3.25 -10.19 12.29
CA SER A 332 2.09 -11.04 12.00
C SER A 332 1.24 -11.29 13.25
N GLU A 333 1.86 -11.66 14.38
CA GLU A 333 1.18 -11.97 15.65
C GLU A 333 0.35 -10.80 16.21
N THR A 334 0.67 -9.56 15.81
CA THR A 334 -0.14 -8.40 16.21
C THR A 334 -1.58 -8.51 15.70
N LEU A 335 -1.80 -9.16 14.56
CA LEU A 335 -3.10 -9.32 13.93
C LEU A 335 -3.95 -10.33 14.70
N ARG A 336 -4.70 -9.82 15.68
CA ARG A 336 -5.62 -10.63 16.48
C ARG A 336 -6.90 -10.92 15.69
N ARG A 337 -7.32 -12.19 15.69
CA ARG A 337 -8.56 -12.67 15.08
C ARG A 337 -9.80 -11.89 15.55
N ASP A 338 -9.82 -11.47 16.82
CA ASP A 338 -10.96 -10.75 17.41
C ASP A 338 -11.23 -9.38 16.75
N LEU A 339 -10.24 -8.79 16.08
CA LEU A 339 -10.35 -7.50 15.39
C LEU A 339 -10.50 -7.66 13.88
N ILE A 340 -9.78 -8.63 13.32
CA ILE A 340 -9.69 -8.89 11.90
C ILE A 340 -9.92 -10.39 11.68
N TYR A 341 -11.15 -10.74 11.36
CA TYR A 341 -11.54 -12.09 10.98
C TYR A 341 -11.86 -12.14 9.49
N SER A 342 -12.03 -13.35 8.99
CA SER A 342 -12.34 -13.61 7.60
C SER A 342 -11.40 -12.98 6.58
N LEU A 343 -10.10 -13.00 6.86
CA LEU A 343 -9.06 -12.36 6.06
C LEU A 343 -7.81 -13.25 5.92
N THR A 344 -7.30 -13.32 4.70
CA THR A 344 -5.93 -13.75 4.41
C THR A 344 -5.14 -12.59 3.82
N VAL A 345 -3.90 -12.39 4.29
CA VAL A 345 -2.96 -11.40 3.78
C VAL A 345 -1.79 -12.10 3.10
N MET A 346 -1.58 -11.81 1.82
CA MET A 346 -0.54 -12.36 0.97
C MET A 346 0.47 -11.25 0.63
N VAL A 347 1.77 -11.52 0.81
CA VAL A 347 2.86 -10.56 0.57
C VAL A 347 3.89 -11.18 -0.36
N ASN A 348 4.40 -10.42 -1.32
CA ASN A 348 5.49 -10.84 -2.21
C ASN A 348 6.69 -11.32 -1.38
N LYS A 349 7.31 -12.44 -1.75
CA LYS A 349 8.42 -13.02 -0.98
C LYS A 349 9.59 -12.04 -0.85
N SER A 350 9.90 -11.28 -1.90
CA SER A 350 10.95 -10.26 -1.83
C SER A 350 10.67 -9.19 -0.77
N TYR A 351 9.40 -8.88 -0.50
CA TYR A 351 8.99 -7.83 0.44
C TYR A 351 9.12 -8.25 1.92
N THR A 352 9.26 -9.54 2.20
CA THR A 352 9.53 -10.04 3.56
C THR A 352 11.01 -9.97 3.94
N SER A 353 11.89 -9.60 3.00
CA SER A 353 13.33 -9.55 3.22
C SER A 353 13.78 -8.14 3.59
N PRO A 354 14.53 -7.96 4.70
CA PRO A 354 15.07 -6.64 5.08
C PRO A 354 16.17 -6.14 4.14
N TYR A 355 16.65 -6.97 3.21
CA TYR A 355 17.73 -6.64 2.27
C TYR A 355 17.22 -6.01 0.98
N ASN A 356 15.93 -6.15 0.69
CA ASN A 356 15.32 -5.64 -0.52
C ASN A 356 14.73 -4.25 -0.27
N GLU A 357 14.93 -3.35 -1.21
CA GLU A 357 14.35 -2.01 -1.16
C GLU A 357 12.83 -2.08 -1.36
N PRO A 358 12.00 -1.69 -0.37
CA PRO A 358 10.54 -1.86 -0.46
C PRO A 358 9.88 -1.04 -1.57
N ASN A 359 10.45 0.10 -1.95
CA ASN A 359 9.88 0.99 -2.97
C ASN A 359 10.33 0.63 -4.40
N ARG A 360 10.96 -0.54 -4.60
CA ARG A 360 11.37 -1.01 -5.90
C ARG A 360 10.35 -2.00 -6.44
N GLN A 361 9.60 -1.61 -7.47
CA GLN A 361 8.66 -2.51 -8.13
C GLN A 361 9.40 -3.72 -8.73
N SER A 362 8.93 -4.91 -8.37
CA SER A 362 9.35 -6.18 -8.96
C SER A 362 8.86 -6.30 -10.41
N ALA A 363 9.40 -7.26 -11.17
CA ALA A 363 9.04 -7.45 -12.58
C ALA A 363 7.56 -7.82 -12.80
N LYS A 364 6.89 -8.35 -11.77
CA LYS A 364 5.45 -8.69 -11.75
C LYS A 364 4.84 -8.07 -10.49
N HIS A 365 3.60 -7.55 -10.56
CA HIS A 365 2.91 -7.03 -9.37
C HIS A 365 2.82 -8.07 -8.24
N PHE A 366 2.60 -9.34 -8.58
CA PHE A 366 2.57 -10.48 -7.66
C PHE A 366 3.61 -11.54 -8.06
N GLU A 367 4.42 -11.97 -7.11
CA GLU A 367 5.49 -12.95 -7.33
C GLU A 367 4.96 -14.38 -7.43
N ASP A 368 5.70 -15.28 -8.09
CA ASP A 368 5.28 -16.68 -8.21
C ASP A 368 5.35 -17.40 -6.84
N THR A 369 6.22 -16.95 -5.94
CA THR A 369 6.25 -17.36 -4.52
C THR A 369 5.79 -16.19 -3.66
N MET A 370 4.78 -16.45 -2.82
CA MET A 370 4.17 -15.46 -1.95
C MET A 370 4.25 -15.94 -0.51
N CYS A 371 4.42 -15.02 0.42
CA CYS A 371 4.31 -15.26 1.86
C CYS A 371 2.85 -15.08 2.29
N VAL A 372 2.30 -16.10 2.94
CA VAL A 372 1.10 -15.97 3.77
C VAL A 372 1.51 -15.19 5.02
N PHE A 373 1.27 -13.89 5.00
CA PHE A 373 1.64 -13.00 6.10
C PHE A 373 0.65 -13.12 7.27
N TYR A 374 -0.62 -13.41 6.96
CA TYR A 374 -1.68 -13.60 7.95
C TYR A 374 -2.79 -14.48 7.37
N ASP A 375 -3.35 -15.36 8.20
CA ASP A 375 -4.55 -16.13 7.90
C ASP A 375 -5.44 -16.18 9.15
N SER A 376 -6.62 -15.56 9.10
CA SER A 376 -7.55 -15.51 10.24
C SER A 376 -8.11 -16.87 10.64
N GLU A 377 -8.07 -17.84 9.73
CA GLU A 377 -8.53 -19.21 9.99
C GLU A 377 -7.41 -20.11 10.53
N ALA A 378 -6.18 -19.62 10.56
CA ALA A 378 -5.09 -20.32 11.21
C ALA A 378 -5.24 -20.31 12.75
N GLY A 379 -4.61 -21.30 13.39
CA GLY A 379 -4.58 -21.41 14.85
C GLY A 379 -3.83 -20.26 15.53
N ARG A 380 -3.84 -20.25 16.87
CA ARG A 380 -3.15 -19.22 17.67
C ARG A 380 -1.63 -19.19 17.47
N ASP A 381 -1.04 -20.29 17.03
CA ASP A 381 0.40 -20.45 16.79
C ASP A 381 0.76 -20.23 15.31
N PHE A 382 0.11 -19.26 14.65
CA PHE A 382 0.38 -18.95 13.25
C PHE A 382 1.74 -18.26 13.10
N GLU A 383 2.58 -18.80 12.23
CA GLU A 383 3.81 -18.16 11.76
C GLU A 383 3.71 -17.95 10.24
N PRO A 384 4.22 -16.83 9.69
CA PRO A 384 4.24 -16.62 8.26
C PRO A 384 5.01 -17.71 7.50
N TYR A 385 4.46 -18.18 6.39
CA TYR A 385 5.07 -19.22 5.55
C TYR A 385 4.85 -18.95 4.06
N ASP A 386 5.66 -19.58 3.21
CA ASP A 386 5.60 -19.36 1.77
C ASP A 386 4.72 -20.40 1.07
N ILE A 387 3.98 -19.97 0.05
CA ILE A 387 3.21 -20.83 -0.86
C ILE A 387 3.43 -20.41 -2.32
N ASP A 388 3.05 -21.28 -3.26
CA ASP A 388 3.02 -20.92 -4.68
C ASP A 388 1.78 -20.06 -4.98
N ARG A 389 1.94 -19.00 -5.78
CA ARG A 389 0.84 -18.08 -6.12
C ARG A 389 -0.31 -18.79 -6.83
N SER A 390 -0.09 -19.92 -7.50
CA SER A 390 -1.16 -20.72 -8.11
C SER A 390 -2.16 -21.30 -7.09
N GLU A 391 -1.81 -21.31 -5.80
CA GLU A 391 -2.75 -21.66 -4.73
C GLU A 391 -3.71 -20.51 -4.38
N ILE A 392 -3.39 -19.26 -4.77
CA ILE A 392 -4.16 -18.02 -4.53
C ILE A 392 -4.26 -17.64 -3.04
N ILE A 393 -4.73 -18.54 -2.19
CA ILE A 393 -4.78 -18.40 -0.74
C ILE A 393 -4.52 -19.77 -0.08
N PRO A 394 -4.01 -19.81 1.16
CA PRO A 394 -3.94 -21.06 1.90
C PRO A 394 -5.35 -21.68 2.05
N ASN A 395 -5.41 -23.00 2.06
CA ASN A 395 -6.65 -23.76 2.27
C ASN A 395 -7.79 -23.37 1.30
N LEU A 396 -7.49 -22.94 0.07
CA LEU A 396 -8.48 -22.52 -0.93
C LEU A 396 -9.66 -23.49 -1.03
N LYS A 397 -9.41 -24.81 -1.04
CA LYS A 397 -10.48 -25.83 -1.08
C LYS A 397 -11.50 -25.71 0.05
N GLN A 398 -11.06 -25.36 1.26
CA GLN A 398 -11.93 -25.16 2.41
C GLN A 398 -12.71 -23.85 2.28
N ALA A 399 -12.05 -22.77 1.85
CA ALA A 399 -12.71 -21.49 1.58
C ALA A 399 -13.83 -21.63 0.55
N LEU A 400 -13.63 -22.48 -0.46
CA LEU A 400 -14.63 -22.75 -1.51
C LEU A 400 -15.81 -23.62 -1.06
N ALA A 401 -15.74 -24.25 0.11
CA ALA A 401 -16.83 -25.07 0.63
C ALA A 401 -18.00 -24.24 1.16
N SER A 402 -17.76 -23.00 1.62
CA SER A 402 -18.80 -22.12 2.16
C SER A 402 -19.74 -21.57 1.08
N SER A 403 -19.33 -21.57 -0.19
CA SER A 403 -20.02 -20.89 -1.31
C SER A 403 -20.09 -19.37 -1.17
N GLU A 404 -19.37 -18.80 -0.20
CA GLU A 404 -19.24 -17.35 -0.01
C GLU A 404 -18.29 -16.75 -1.04
N PRO A 405 -18.45 -15.46 -1.38
CA PRO A 405 -17.56 -14.82 -2.33
C PRO A 405 -16.15 -14.62 -1.73
N LEU A 406 -15.13 -14.78 -2.57
CA LEU A 406 -13.75 -14.41 -2.22
C LEU A 406 -13.45 -13.02 -2.78
N ILE A 407 -13.09 -12.08 -1.91
CA ILE A 407 -12.91 -10.67 -2.30
C ILE A 407 -11.44 -10.31 -2.23
N PHE A 408 -10.85 -10.01 -3.38
CA PHE A 408 -9.46 -9.65 -3.55
C PHE A 408 -9.29 -8.13 -3.61
N THR A 409 -8.26 -7.62 -2.93
CA THR A 409 -7.82 -6.21 -3.03
C THR A 409 -6.30 -6.18 -3.00
N ALA A 410 -5.67 -5.38 -3.87
CA ALA A 410 -4.22 -5.24 -3.88
C ALA A 410 -3.70 -4.50 -2.63
N LEU A 411 -2.47 -4.82 -2.25
CA LEU A 411 -1.70 -4.12 -1.23
C LEU A 411 -0.58 -3.34 -1.89
N ASP A 412 -0.57 -2.03 -1.66
CA ASP A 412 0.43 -1.11 -2.16
C ASP A 412 0.97 -0.19 -1.08
N PHE A 413 2.23 0.23 -1.24
CA PHE A 413 2.85 1.23 -0.39
C PHE A 413 3.67 2.17 -1.26
N VAL A 414 3.42 3.47 -1.17
CA VAL A 414 4.07 4.49 -2.03
C VAL A 414 3.95 4.12 -3.53
N ASN A 415 2.76 3.68 -3.94
CA ASN A 415 2.43 3.28 -5.31
C ASN A 415 3.23 2.08 -5.86
N VAL A 416 3.77 1.23 -4.98
CA VAL A 416 4.41 -0.04 -5.32
C VAL A 416 3.56 -1.18 -4.79
N THR A 417 3.16 -2.09 -5.66
CA THR A 417 2.37 -3.27 -5.26
C THR A 417 3.28 -4.29 -4.62
N PHE A 418 2.92 -4.74 -3.41
CA PHE A 418 3.71 -5.71 -2.65
C PHE A 418 2.93 -6.94 -2.21
N GLY A 419 1.64 -7.04 -2.54
CA GLY A 419 0.82 -8.18 -2.14
C GLY A 419 -0.66 -7.98 -2.40
N TYR A 420 -1.51 -8.81 -1.80
CA TYR A 420 -2.95 -8.65 -1.84
C TYR A 420 -3.60 -9.22 -0.58
N MET A 421 -4.86 -8.85 -0.38
CA MET A 421 -5.74 -9.43 0.63
C MET A 421 -6.83 -10.25 -0.03
N CYS A 422 -7.30 -11.27 0.68
CA CYS A 422 -8.50 -12.01 0.34
C CYS A 422 -9.44 -12.02 1.55
N PHE A 423 -10.60 -11.37 1.42
CA PHE A 423 -11.68 -11.44 2.40
C PHE A 423 -12.64 -12.57 2.05
N HIS A 424 -13.15 -13.25 3.08
CA HIS A 424 -14.15 -14.32 2.96
C HIS A 424 -15.37 -14.01 3.82
N PHE A 425 -15.93 -12.83 3.60
CA PHE A 425 -17.13 -12.35 4.29
C PHE A 425 -18.39 -13.00 3.72
N SER A 426 -19.37 -13.21 4.61
CA SER A 426 -20.69 -13.64 4.16
C SER A 426 -21.34 -12.59 3.28
N TYR A 427 -22.02 -13.00 2.21
CA TYR A 427 -22.72 -12.07 1.33
C TYR A 427 -23.85 -11.28 2.03
N ASP A 428 -24.28 -11.67 3.24
CA ASP A 428 -25.29 -10.96 4.04
C ASP A 428 -24.68 -9.96 5.06
N ASP A 429 -23.36 -9.72 5.05
CA ASP A 429 -22.66 -8.90 6.05
C ASP A 429 -22.20 -7.52 5.55
N ILE A 430 -23.15 -6.60 5.42
CA ILE A 430 -22.87 -5.23 4.97
C ILE A 430 -21.85 -4.48 5.85
N LEU A 431 -21.80 -4.80 7.15
CA LEU A 431 -20.91 -4.11 8.09
C LEU A 431 -19.45 -4.44 7.78
N ASN A 432 -19.13 -5.72 7.54
CA ASN A 432 -17.77 -6.10 7.16
C ASN A 432 -17.34 -5.56 5.79
N TYR A 433 -18.24 -5.56 4.80
CA TYR A 433 -17.95 -4.95 3.50
C TYR A 433 -17.66 -3.45 3.64
N SER A 434 -18.40 -2.76 4.52
CA SER A 434 -18.17 -1.33 4.82
C SER A 434 -16.81 -1.06 5.49
N ARG A 435 -16.20 -2.07 6.15
CA ARG A 435 -14.90 -1.98 6.84
C ARG A 435 -13.70 -2.25 5.92
N ILE A 436 -13.89 -2.81 4.72
CA ILE A 436 -12.81 -3.17 3.78
C ILE A 436 -11.81 -2.01 3.55
N PRO A 437 -12.24 -0.78 3.20
CA PRO A 437 -11.29 0.30 2.92
C PRO A 437 -10.41 0.65 4.12
N MET A 438 -10.97 0.60 5.33
CA MET A 438 -10.24 0.85 6.58
C MET A 438 -9.19 -0.22 6.79
N ILE A 439 -9.56 -1.50 6.69
CA ILE A 439 -8.65 -2.64 6.90
C ILE A 439 -7.51 -2.60 5.87
N VAL A 440 -7.85 -2.39 4.59
CA VAL A 440 -6.87 -2.28 3.50
C VAL A 440 -5.90 -1.13 3.74
N THR A 441 -6.42 0.08 4.03
CA THR A 441 -5.58 1.26 4.30
C THR A 441 -4.67 1.05 5.50
N ALA A 442 -5.17 0.42 6.55
CA ALA A 442 -4.42 0.28 7.78
C ALA A 442 -3.29 -0.76 7.63
N LEU A 443 -3.59 -1.92 7.05
CA LEU A 443 -2.59 -2.97 6.80
C LEU A 443 -1.58 -2.56 5.71
N ARG A 444 -2.00 -1.89 4.65
CA ARG A 444 -1.05 -1.45 3.60
C ARG A 444 0.02 -0.52 4.18
N ASN A 445 -0.40 0.41 5.05
CA ASN A 445 0.50 1.34 5.70
C ASN A 445 1.36 0.66 6.77
N SER A 446 0.82 -0.32 7.50
CA SER A 446 1.58 -1.00 8.55
C SER A 446 2.57 -2.02 8.04
N ILE A 447 2.22 -2.84 7.05
CA ILE A 447 3.16 -3.78 6.44
C ILE A 447 4.21 -3.01 5.65
N GLY A 448 3.82 -1.97 4.90
CA GLY A 448 4.75 -1.09 4.20
C GLY A 448 5.70 -0.35 5.15
N GLY A 449 5.18 0.23 6.23
CA GLY A 449 5.98 0.88 7.27
C GLY A 449 6.94 -0.07 8.00
N PHE A 450 6.48 -1.29 8.32
CA PHE A 450 7.32 -2.34 8.89
C PHE A 450 8.48 -2.71 7.94
N ALA A 451 8.19 -3.02 6.68
CA ALA A 451 9.21 -3.37 5.69
C ALA A 451 10.22 -2.25 5.50
N HIS A 452 9.75 -0.99 5.42
CA HIS A 452 10.62 0.18 5.33
C HIS A 452 11.52 0.32 6.55
N ARG A 453 10.97 0.17 7.77
CA ARG A 453 11.77 0.23 9.01
C ARG A 453 12.84 -0.87 9.05
N GLN A 454 12.51 -2.08 8.64
CA GLN A 454 13.46 -3.19 8.59
C GLN A 454 14.60 -2.91 7.61
N TYR A 455 14.28 -2.39 6.42
CA TYR A 455 15.27 -1.96 5.45
C TYR A 455 16.17 -0.82 5.97
N GLN A 456 15.59 0.18 6.65
CA GLN A 456 16.37 1.27 7.26
C GLN A 456 17.32 0.77 8.36
N ARG A 457 16.89 -0.19 9.19
CA ARG A 457 17.76 -0.83 10.18
C ARG A 457 18.91 -1.60 9.53
N TYR A 458 18.62 -2.32 8.46
CA TYR A 458 19.64 -3.02 7.68
C TYR A 458 20.67 -2.04 7.09
N LEU A 459 20.22 -0.97 6.42
CA LEU A 459 21.11 0.06 5.90
C LEU A 459 21.93 0.72 7.01
N GLY A 460 21.31 1.04 8.15
CA GLY A 460 21.99 1.56 9.32
C GLY A 460 23.10 0.64 9.80
N ALA A 461 22.84 -0.67 9.90
CA ALA A 461 23.85 -1.66 10.28
C ALA A 461 24.98 -1.78 9.25
N GLN A 462 24.68 -1.74 7.94
CA GLN A 462 25.69 -1.75 6.88
C GLN A 462 26.57 -0.50 6.91
N MET A 463 25.96 0.68 7.11
CA MET A 463 26.70 1.92 7.28
C MET A 463 27.60 1.83 8.51
N GLU A 464 27.09 1.35 9.64
CA GLU A 464 27.90 1.17 10.85
C GLU A 464 29.11 0.25 10.59
N GLU A 465 28.95 -0.88 9.88
CA GLU A 465 30.08 -1.75 9.50
C GLU A 465 31.13 -1.00 8.65
N LEU A 466 30.71 -0.24 7.64
CA LEU A 466 31.63 0.55 6.79
C LEU A 466 32.41 1.60 7.59
N TYR A 467 31.85 2.12 8.68
CA TYR A 467 32.48 3.10 9.55
C TYR A 467 33.25 2.48 10.74
N LYS A 468 33.45 1.15 10.82
CA LYS A 468 34.26 0.55 11.90
C LYS A 468 35.76 0.59 11.65
N THR A 469 36.17 0.64 10.39
CA THR A 469 37.59 0.61 10.02
C THR A 469 38.10 1.99 9.61
N ASP A 470 39.38 2.23 9.79
CA ASP A 470 40.10 3.38 9.25
C ASP A 470 40.29 3.19 7.74
N SER A 471 39.86 4.17 6.95
CA SER A 471 39.85 4.09 5.48
C SER A 471 41.25 4.02 4.86
N LEU A 472 42.28 4.48 5.56
CA LEU A 472 43.66 4.45 5.07
C LEU A 472 44.31 3.08 5.30
N THR A 473 44.12 2.51 6.49
CA THR A 473 44.87 1.33 6.97
C THR A 473 44.08 0.03 6.96
N GLY A 474 42.75 0.08 6.93
CA GLY A 474 41.87 -1.11 7.06
C GLY A 474 41.83 -1.72 8.47
N LEU A 475 42.57 -1.16 9.45
CA LEU A 475 42.44 -1.51 10.86
C LEU A 475 41.14 -0.94 11.43
N TYR A 476 40.74 -1.32 12.65
CA TYR A 476 39.66 -0.60 13.34
C TYR A 476 40.05 0.89 13.48
N ASN A 477 39.07 1.78 13.38
CA ASN A 477 39.24 3.16 13.85
C ASN A 477 38.90 3.23 15.36
N ARG A 478 39.20 4.35 16.01
CA ARG A 478 38.97 4.53 17.45
C ARG A 478 37.53 4.20 17.88
N SER A 479 36.54 4.63 17.10
CA SER A 479 35.12 4.39 17.39
C SER A 479 34.73 2.92 17.25
N GLY A 480 35.16 2.27 16.16
CA GLY A 480 34.91 0.85 15.90
C GLY A 480 35.60 -0.04 16.94
N PHE A 481 36.83 0.30 17.31
CA PHE A 481 37.59 -0.41 18.33
C PHE A 481 36.89 -0.38 19.69
N ASN A 482 36.48 0.80 20.19
CA ASN A 482 35.83 0.93 21.50
C ASN A 482 34.62 0.00 21.66
N ARG A 483 33.79 -0.13 20.61
CA ARG A 483 32.60 -0.99 20.60
C ARG A 483 32.93 -2.48 20.71
N VAL A 484 33.97 -2.94 20.00
CA VAL A 484 34.40 -4.36 20.03
C VAL A 484 35.21 -4.67 21.28
N PHE A 485 35.95 -3.67 21.76
CA PHE A 485 36.81 -3.77 22.93
C PHE A 485 36.03 -4.08 24.21
N GLU A 486 34.80 -3.56 24.39
CA GLU A 486 33.96 -3.89 25.55
C GLU A 486 33.68 -5.39 25.65
N TYR A 487 33.21 -6.01 24.57
CA TYR A 487 32.95 -7.46 24.52
C TYR A 487 34.22 -8.29 24.75
N PHE A 488 35.32 -7.86 24.11
CA PHE A 488 36.63 -8.49 24.26
C PHE A 488 37.10 -8.42 25.72
N THR A 489 36.92 -7.27 26.37
CA THR A 489 37.25 -7.03 27.78
C THR A 489 36.42 -7.92 28.72
N GLU A 490 35.11 -8.09 28.47
CA GLU A 490 34.29 -9.02 29.26
C GLU A 490 34.78 -10.48 29.15
N ARG A 491 35.18 -10.89 27.94
CA ARG A 491 35.76 -12.22 27.69
C ARG A 491 37.07 -12.40 28.47
N LEU A 492 37.97 -11.42 28.40
CA LEU A 492 39.24 -11.41 29.12
C LEU A 492 39.05 -11.43 30.64
N LYS A 493 38.09 -10.67 31.18
CA LYS A 493 37.76 -10.67 32.62
C LYS A 493 37.28 -12.03 33.11
N LYS A 494 36.50 -12.74 32.28
CA LYS A 494 36.03 -14.10 32.59
C LYS A 494 37.15 -15.12 32.54
N SER A 495 38.03 -15.05 31.53
CA SER A 495 39.15 -16.00 31.40
C SER A 495 40.24 -15.76 32.45
N LYS A 496 40.39 -14.51 32.95
CA LYS A 496 41.50 -14.06 33.81
C LYS A 496 42.88 -14.38 33.24
N GLY A 497 42.95 -14.63 31.92
CA GLY A 497 44.17 -15.02 31.23
C GLY A 497 45.15 -13.84 31.06
N PRO A 498 46.38 -14.11 30.61
CA PRO A 498 47.32 -13.08 30.22
C PRO A 498 46.80 -12.26 29.04
N VAL A 499 47.12 -10.97 29.01
CA VAL A 499 46.74 -10.00 28.00
C VAL A 499 47.98 -9.22 27.60
N THR A 500 48.26 -9.16 26.30
CA THR A 500 49.36 -8.38 25.74
C THR A 500 48.82 -7.19 24.96
N VAL A 501 49.26 -5.98 25.31
CA VAL A 501 48.93 -4.73 24.61
C VAL A 501 50.17 -4.23 23.90
N VAL A 502 50.07 -3.96 22.61
CA VAL A 502 51.15 -3.45 21.77
C VAL A 502 50.74 -2.09 21.25
N LEU A 503 51.58 -1.08 21.43
CA LEU A 503 51.43 0.24 20.85
C LEU A 503 52.60 0.47 19.89
N SER A 504 52.33 0.89 18.67
CA SER A 504 53.32 1.15 17.63
C SER A 504 53.09 2.54 17.06
N ASP A 505 54.12 3.37 17.11
CA ASP A 505 54.10 4.72 16.55
C ASP A 505 55.10 4.81 15.38
N LEU A 506 54.69 5.44 14.28
CA LEU A 506 55.54 5.56 13.10
C LEU A 506 56.59 6.65 13.29
N ASP A 507 57.87 6.28 13.13
CA ASP A 507 58.96 7.23 13.35
C ASP A 507 59.04 8.27 12.24
N ARG A 508 59.18 9.54 12.63
CA ARG A 508 59.47 10.68 11.74
C ARG A 508 58.42 10.91 10.64
N LEU A 509 57.16 10.51 10.82
CA LEU A 509 56.07 10.74 9.86
C LEU A 509 55.97 12.21 9.41
N LYS A 510 56.11 13.17 10.35
CA LYS A 510 56.11 14.60 10.03
C LYS A 510 57.19 14.98 9.02
N GLN A 511 58.40 14.45 9.15
CA GLN A 511 59.49 14.72 8.20
C GLN A 511 59.18 14.13 6.82
N ILE A 512 58.55 12.94 6.77
CA ILE A 512 58.13 12.32 5.50
C ILE A 512 57.07 13.19 4.81
N ASN A 513 56.08 13.68 5.57
CA ASN A 513 55.05 14.57 5.05
C ASN A 513 55.62 15.90 4.54
N ASP A 514 56.49 16.53 5.34
CA ASP A 514 57.03 17.86 5.03
C ASP A 514 58.00 17.82 3.81
N LEU A 515 58.75 16.73 3.63
CA LEU A 515 59.74 16.61 2.55
C LEU A 515 59.21 15.95 1.28
N TYR A 516 58.27 15.01 1.39
CA TYR A 516 57.83 14.15 0.29
C TYR A 516 56.31 14.18 0.05
N GLY A 517 55.58 15.00 0.81
CA GLY A 517 54.14 15.21 0.67
C GLY A 517 53.29 14.19 1.40
N HIS A 518 52.04 14.56 1.67
CA HIS A 518 51.09 13.73 2.43
C HIS A 518 50.83 12.35 1.80
N SER A 519 50.82 12.22 0.47
CA SER A 519 50.65 10.91 -0.19
C SER A 519 51.79 9.93 0.13
N ALA A 520 53.01 10.43 0.38
CA ALA A 520 54.14 9.60 0.80
C ALA A 520 54.00 9.15 2.26
N GLY A 521 53.51 10.03 3.13
CA GLY A 521 53.20 9.70 4.52
C GLY A 521 52.03 8.72 4.66
N ASP A 522 50.97 8.91 3.87
CA ASP A 522 49.84 7.97 3.80
C ASP A 522 50.31 6.56 3.45
N LYS A 523 51.23 6.45 2.48
CA LYS A 523 51.82 5.16 2.11
C LYS A 523 52.70 4.57 3.22
N ALA A 524 53.43 5.40 3.97
CA ALA A 524 54.21 4.95 5.11
C ALA A 524 53.32 4.42 6.24
N ILE A 525 52.19 5.10 6.52
CA ILE A 525 51.19 4.66 7.50
C ILE A 525 50.57 3.32 7.07
N GLN A 526 50.23 3.17 5.79
CA GLN A 526 49.66 1.92 5.26
C GLN A 526 50.57 0.72 5.44
N GLU A 527 51.86 0.86 5.12
CA GLU A 527 52.80 -0.25 5.24
C GLU A 527 53.17 -0.55 6.70
N SER A 528 53.22 0.47 7.56
CA SER A 528 53.32 0.28 9.02
C SER A 528 52.13 -0.50 9.56
N ALA A 529 50.90 -0.12 9.20
CA ALA A 529 49.69 -0.81 9.62
C ALA A 529 49.62 -2.25 9.10
N ARG A 530 50.08 -2.50 7.86
CA ARG A 530 50.16 -3.86 7.30
C ARG A 530 51.19 -4.71 8.04
N ALA A 531 52.38 -4.17 8.31
CA ALA A 531 53.42 -4.83 9.10
C ALA A 531 52.89 -5.21 10.49
N PHE A 532 52.21 -4.24 11.13
CA PHE A 532 51.61 -4.38 12.45
C PHE A 532 50.55 -5.50 12.47
N LYS A 533 49.60 -5.49 11.53
CA LYS A 533 48.54 -6.50 11.47
C LYS A 533 49.05 -7.90 11.18
N LEU A 534 50.05 -8.05 10.29
CA LEU A 534 50.64 -9.35 9.94
C LEU A 534 51.48 -9.95 11.07
N ALA A 535 52.06 -9.11 11.93
CA ALA A 535 52.82 -9.57 13.08
C ALA A 535 51.92 -10.05 14.23
N CYS A 536 50.73 -9.46 14.36
CA CYS A 536 49.74 -9.86 15.36
C CYS A 536 49.01 -11.17 14.99
N PRO A 537 48.57 -11.95 15.99
CA PRO A 537 47.66 -13.10 15.79
C PRO A 537 46.34 -12.71 15.11
N GLU A 538 45.67 -13.67 14.47
CA GLU A 538 44.40 -13.43 13.74
C GLU A 538 43.30 -12.87 14.66
N ASP A 539 43.25 -13.33 15.91
CA ASP A 539 42.27 -12.93 16.92
C ASP A 539 42.62 -11.62 17.65
N ALA A 540 43.74 -10.98 17.30
CA ALA A 540 44.14 -9.69 17.85
C ALA A 540 43.24 -8.54 17.35
N LEU A 541 42.80 -7.70 18.30
CA LEU A 541 42.11 -6.46 17.98
C LEU A 541 43.12 -5.36 17.67
N CYS A 542 43.24 -4.98 16.40
CA CYS A 542 44.18 -3.95 15.93
C CYS A 542 43.42 -2.67 15.53
N VAL A 543 43.87 -1.51 16.01
CA VAL A 543 43.26 -0.19 15.78
C VAL A 543 44.29 0.83 15.37
N ARG A 544 43.92 1.75 14.46
CA ARG A 544 44.61 3.02 14.30
C ARG A 544 44.01 4.03 15.27
N PHE A 545 44.74 4.31 16.34
CA PHE A 545 44.27 5.13 17.46
C PHE A 545 44.43 6.64 17.18
N GLY A 546 45.53 7.01 16.52
CA GLY A 546 45.91 8.38 16.18
C GLY A 546 46.37 8.53 14.73
N GLY A 547 47.13 9.59 14.43
CA GLY A 547 47.64 9.85 13.08
C GLY A 547 48.56 8.72 12.59
N ASP A 548 49.59 8.43 13.36
CA ASP A 548 50.62 7.40 13.16
C ASP A 548 50.55 6.25 14.18
N GLU A 549 49.71 6.39 15.20
CA GLU A 549 49.64 5.46 16.33
C GLU A 549 48.72 4.27 16.03
N LEU A 550 49.28 3.07 16.16
CA LEU A 550 48.63 1.78 16.00
C LEU A 550 48.64 1.05 17.34
N LEU A 551 47.54 0.41 17.71
CA LEU A 551 47.42 -0.35 18.93
C LEU A 551 46.84 -1.74 18.67
N ALA A 552 47.34 -2.75 19.36
CA ALA A 552 46.80 -4.10 19.35
C ALA A 552 46.54 -4.59 20.77
N VAL A 553 45.41 -5.25 20.98
CA VAL A 553 45.12 -6.01 22.20
C VAL A 553 45.02 -7.48 21.83
N ILE A 554 45.81 -8.30 22.50
CA ILE A 554 45.99 -9.71 22.20
C ILE A 554 45.68 -10.52 23.46
N GLU A 555 44.82 -11.54 23.32
CA GLU A 555 44.58 -12.51 24.37
C GLU A 555 45.72 -13.53 24.38
N GLY A 556 46.41 -13.67 25.51
CA GLY A 556 47.57 -14.55 25.64
C GLY A 556 48.87 -13.83 25.99
N ASP A 557 49.84 -14.62 26.42
CA ASP A 557 51.23 -14.19 26.60
C ASP A 557 51.99 -14.40 25.28
N VAL A 558 52.19 -13.33 24.53
CA VAL A 558 52.87 -13.37 23.23
C VAL A 558 54.37 -13.12 23.42
N ASP A 559 55.20 -13.78 22.61
CA ASP A 559 56.60 -13.44 22.47
C ASP A 559 56.73 -12.06 21.82
N THR A 560 57.02 -11.06 22.64
CA THR A 560 57.05 -9.65 22.26
C THR A 560 58.26 -9.32 21.41
N ASP A 561 59.38 -10.01 21.63
CA ASP A 561 60.60 -9.80 20.87
C ASP A 561 60.45 -10.38 19.46
N ALA A 562 59.80 -11.55 19.34
CA ALA A 562 59.43 -12.11 18.05
C ALA A 562 58.44 -11.22 17.29
N LEU A 563 57.46 -10.61 17.97
CA LEU A 563 56.50 -9.69 17.36
C LEU A 563 57.19 -8.41 16.86
N LYS A 564 58.02 -7.77 17.69
CA LYS A 564 58.82 -6.60 17.30
C LYS A 564 59.72 -6.91 16.11
N LYS A 565 60.38 -8.07 16.14
CA LYS A 565 61.23 -8.53 15.04
C LYS A 565 60.44 -8.73 13.74
N LYS A 566 59.25 -9.35 13.78
CA LYS A 566 58.41 -9.50 12.58
C LYS A 566 58.02 -8.17 11.95
N ILE A 567 57.68 -7.17 12.76
CA ILE A 567 57.35 -5.83 12.27
C ILE A 567 58.59 -5.19 11.62
N ALA A 568 59.74 -5.25 12.31
CA ALA A 568 61.00 -4.72 11.80
C ALA A 568 61.43 -5.40 10.49
N ASP A 569 61.43 -6.73 10.44
CA ASP A 569 61.82 -7.52 9.26
C ASP A 569 60.92 -7.19 8.05
N TYR A 570 59.61 -7.02 8.25
CA TYR A 570 58.69 -6.61 7.19
C TYR A 570 59.01 -5.19 6.69
N LEU A 571 59.20 -4.24 7.60
CA LEU A 571 59.46 -2.84 7.25
C LEU A 571 60.83 -2.67 6.59
N ASP A 572 61.86 -3.40 7.03
CA ASP A 572 63.18 -3.41 6.41
C ASP A 572 63.13 -3.99 5.00
N SER A 573 62.41 -5.11 4.81
CA SER A 573 62.16 -5.68 3.48
C SER A 573 61.43 -4.68 2.56
N TYR A 574 60.42 -3.97 3.08
CA TYR A 574 59.75 -2.90 2.33
C TYR A 574 60.70 -1.74 2.01
N ASN A 575 61.55 -1.32 2.94
CA ASN A 575 62.51 -0.24 2.74
C ASN A 575 63.53 -0.57 1.64
N GLU A 576 63.97 -1.83 1.54
CA GLU A 576 64.89 -2.30 0.49
C GLU A 576 64.25 -2.32 -0.90
N ILE A 577 62.98 -2.73 -0.98
CA ILE A 577 62.28 -2.97 -2.26
C ILE A 577 61.57 -1.70 -2.77
N SER A 578 61.12 -0.82 -1.88
CA SER A 578 60.23 0.31 -2.24
C SER A 578 60.91 1.41 -3.06
N GLY A 579 62.25 1.49 -3.05
CA GLY A 579 63.03 2.53 -3.75
C GLY A 579 62.73 3.96 -3.30
N LYS A 580 62.10 4.14 -2.13
CA LYS A 580 61.72 5.45 -1.59
C LYS A 580 62.92 6.18 -0.97
N PRO A 581 62.99 7.52 -1.03
CA PRO A 581 64.09 8.31 -0.46
C PRO A 581 64.04 8.42 1.08
N TYR A 582 63.11 7.69 1.73
CA TYR A 582 62.92 7.65 3.17
C TYR A 582 62.74 6.19 3.62
N LYS A 583 63.09 5.91 4.89
CA LYS A 583 62.86 4.62 5.53
C LYS A 583 61.65 4.69 6.44
N VAL A 584 60.76 3.71 6.34
CA VAL A 584 59.64 3.50 7.25
C VAL A 584 60.15 2.70 8.45
N LYS A 585 60.04 3.26 9.65
CA LYS A 585 60.38 2.62 10.92
C LYS A 585 59.28 2.87 11.94
N SER A 586 59.17 2.01 12.94
CA SER A 586 58.18 2.12 13.99
C SER A 586 58.79 1.87 15.36
N SER A 587 58.47 2.73 16.31
CA SER A 587 58.75 2.52 17.74
C SER A 587 57.63 1.71 18.36
N ILE A 588 57.94 0.62 19.08
CA ILE A 588 56.93 -0.33 19.59
C ILE A 588 57.01 -0.47 21.10
N GLY A 589 56.02 0.06 21.84
CA GLY A 589 55.84 -0.21 23.26
C GLY A 589 55.00 -1.46 23.50
N VAL A 590 55.34 -2.24 24.52
CA VAL A 590 54.56 -3.42 24.91
C VAL A 590 54.24 -3.41 26.40
N PHE A 591 52.99 -3.70 26.73
CA PHE A 591 52.52 -3.82 28.10
C PHE A 591 51.79 -5.15 28.28
N LYS A 592 52.23 -5.95 29.27
CA LYS A 592 51.59 -7.22 29.63
C LYS A 592 50.81 -7.05 30.93
N THR A 593 49.60 -7.58 30.97
CA THR A 593 48.70 -7.56 32.13
C THR A 593 47.85 -8.82 32.16
N THR A 594 46.93 -8.95 33.11
CA THR A 594 45.97 -10.06 33.15
C THR A 594 44.54 -9.55 33.11
N GLY A 595 43.58 -10.39 32.72
CA GLY A 595 42.16 -10.07 32.79
C GLY A 595 41.63 -9.80 34.20
N ALA A 596 42.42 -10.04 35.25
CA ALA A 596 42.10 -9.70 36.64
C ALA A 596 42.44 -8.24 37.00
N ASP A 597 43.22 -7.54 36.18
CA ASP A 597 43.61 -6.14 36.39
C ASP A 597 42.60 -5.16 35.80
N ASP A 598 42.79 -3.85 36.06
CA ASP A 598 42.04 -2.81 35.34
C ASP A 598 42.47 -2.76 33.86
N ILE A 599 41.68 -3.45 33.03
CA ILE A 599 41.83 -3.50 31.58
C ILE A 599 40.91 -2.50 30.86
N GLY A 600 40.53 -1.40 31.52
CA GLY A 600 39.87 -0.27 30.86
C GLY A 600 40.71 0.29 29.70
N PHE A 601 40.07 0.71 28.61
CA PHE A 601 40.75 1.12 27.38
C PHE A 601 41.80 2.21 27.62
N GLU A 602 41.42 3.30 28.27
CA GLU A 602 42.32 4.42 28.61
C GLU A 602 43.48 3.98 29.52
N THR A 603 43.25 3.01 30.42
CA THR A 603 44.30 2.45 31.29
C THR A 603 45.32 1.64 30.48
N LEU A 604 44.87 0.82 29.53
CA LEU A 604 45.75 0.02 28.67
C LEU A 604 46.58 0.91 27.74
N VAL A 605 45.96 1.92 27.12
CA VAL A 605 46.64 2.90 26.25
C VAL A 605 47.73 3.62 27.04
N ARG A 606 47.39 4.20 28.20
CA ARG A 606 48.35 4.95 29.03
C ARG A 606 49.55 4.09 29.44
N ARG A 607 49.33 2.84 29.84
CA ARG A 607 50.43 1.95 30.27
C ARG A 607 51.31 1.49 29.11
N ALA A 608 50.72 1.26 27.93
CA ALA A 608 51.49 0.94 26.73
C ALA A 608 52.33 2.14 26.26
N ASP A 609 51.77 3.35 26.33
CA ASP A 609 52.46 4.60 26.00
C ASP A 609 53.64 4.90 26.95
N GLU A 610 53.46 4.72 28.26
CA GLU A 610 54.55 4.82 29.25
C GLU A 610 55.71 3.85 28.96
N SER A 611 55.42 2.66 28.41
CA SER A 611 56.44 1.70 27.98
C SER A 611 57.12 2.14 26.68
N MET A 612 56.35 2.66 25.73
CA MET A 612 56.87 3.15 24.45
C MET A 612 57.79 4.36 24.65
N TYR A 613 57.43 5.28 25.55
CA TYR A 613 58.22 6.47 25.87
C TYR A 613 59.61 6.09 26.42
N LYS A 614 59.68 5.07 27.30
CA LYS A 614 60.95 4.54 27.81
C LYS A 614 61.82 3.92 26.71
N GLU A 615 61.20 3.31 25.72
CA GLU A 615 61.89 2.72 24.57
C GLU A 615 62.44 3.79 23.63
N LYS A 616 61.65 4.85 23.35
CA LYS A 616 62.12 6.03 22.61
C LYS A 616 63.29 6.73 23.31
N GLU A 617 63.26 6.85 24.64
CA GLU A 617 64.39 7.40 25.41
C GLU A 617 65.66 6.53 25.35
N MET A 618 65.52 5.19 25.32
CA MET A 618 66.67 4.28 25.15
C MET A 618 67.26 4.36 23.74
N HIS A 619 66.43 4.47 22.71
CA HIS A 619 66.89 4.68 21.33
C HIS A 619 67.62 6.02 21.17
N HIS A 620 67.09 7.12 21.74
CA HIS A 620 67.76 8.42 21.74
C HIS A 620 69.12 8.42 22.47
N LYS A 621 69.28 7.63 23.55
CA LYS A 621 70.57 7.47 24.25
C LYS A 621 71.56 6.62 23.46
N SER A 622 71.09 5.62 22.70
CA SER A 622 71.94 4.77 21.84
C SER A 622 72.45 5.49 20.58
N GLU A 623 71.64 6.38 19.97
CA GLU A 623 72.08 7.19 18.83
C GLU A 623 73.08 8.30 19.23
N ASN A 624 72.93 8.89 20.43
CA ASN A 624 73.89 9.87 20.95
C ASN A 624 75.22 9.25 21.43
N SER A 625 75.23 7.97 21.82
CA SER A 625 76.47 7.27 22.19
C SER A 625 77.23 6.72 20.97
N ALA A 626 76.54 6.39 19.87
CA ALA A 626 77.17 6.02 18.60
C ALA A 626 77.81 7.22 17.85
N SER A 627 77.37 8.45 18.12
CA SER A 627 77.88 9.67 17.49
C SER A 627 79.10 10.30 18.20
N THR A 628 79.62 9.68 19.28
CA THR A 628 80.83 10.15 19.99
C THR A 628 82.09 9.33 19.64
N PHE A 629 81.99 8.33 18.75
CA PHE A 629 83.12 7.52 18.30
C PHE A 629 83.11 7.31 16.79
N GLN A 630 83.33 8.37 16.02
CA GLN A 630 84.10 8.36 14.76
C GLN A 630 84.41 9.81 14.37
N VAL A 631 85.68 10.05 14.06
CA VAL A 631 86.41 11.34 13.96
C VAL A 631 85.81 12.33 12.97
#